data_AF-A0A3N0VZB3-F1
#
_entry.id   AF-A0A3N0VZB3-F1
#
_cell.length_a   1.000
_cell.length_b   1.000
_cell.length_c   1.000
_cell.angle_alpha   90.00
_cell.angle_beta   90.00
_cell.angle_gamma   90.00
#
_symmetry.space_group_name_H-M   'P 1'
#
loop_
_entity.id
_entity.type
_entity.pdbx_description
1 polymer ?
#
loop_
_entity_poly.entity_id
_entity_poly.type
_entity_poly.pdbx_seq_one_letter_code
_entity_poly.pdbx_strand_id
1 'polypeptide(L)'
;MKNIIILTAVLLLCTSCKSYIDSDKNNNVKSSGFLLQYNEENNLFHYYNNVNGIADKQFFYNTHFKINIPKKIINWSMKGHDFIFEYDNKQIIYIYVPYKNEVKESGNWELKDINYHDALSLNEYWEERNYNENHLYKAHNGRVSKLYTNGKYKILLYNIKTENLQTFIQSAKTFNTNL
;
A
#
# COMPACT_ATOMS: atom_id res chain seq x y z
N MET A 1 44.65 12.37 16.43
CA MET A 1 43.31 12.73 16.99
C MET A 1 42.25 12.91 15.91
N LYS A 2 42.50 13.69 14.84
CA LYS A 2 41.54 13.88 13.72
C LYS A 2 41.08 12.56 13.07
N ASN A 3 41.98 11.60 12.88
CA ASN A 3 41.68 10.30 12.27
C ASN A 3 40.85 9.35 13.17
N ILE A 4 40.91 9.52 14.50
CA ILE A 4 40.13 8.72 15.47
C ILE A 4 38.68 9.22 15.54
N ILE A 5 38.49 10.54 15.42
CA ILE A 5 37.17 11.19 15.38
C ILE A 5 36.41 10.81 14.09
N ILE A 6 37.12 10.69 12.96
CA ILE A 6 36.53 10.23 11.69
C ILE A 6 36.07 8.77 11.80
N LEU A 7 36.88 7.90 12.43
CA LEU A 7 36.53 6.48 12.59
C LEU A 7 35.29 6.27 13.48
N THR A 8 35.17 7.06 14.55
CA THR A 8 34.00 7.03 15.45
C THR A 8 32.74 7.60 14.80
N ALA A 9 32.85 8.64 13.97
CA ALA A 9 31.73 9.16 13.19
C ALA A 9 31.24 8.15 12.12
N VAL A 10 32.14 7.40 11.49
CA VAL A 10 31.79 6.36 10.51
C VAL A 10 31.13 5.14 11.17
N LEU A 11 31.56 4.74 12.37
CA LEU A 11 30.94 3.66 13.14
C LEU A 11 29.54 4.01 13.67
N LEU A 12 29.28 5.28 14.01
CA LEU A 12 27.97 5.77 14.44
C LEU A 12 26.94 5.87 13.29
N LEU A 13 27.39 5.96 12.03
CA LEU A 13 26.51 5.98 10.86
C LEU A 13 25.96 4.59 10.48
N CYS A 14 26.50 3.51 11.06
CA CYS A 14 26.14 2.13 10.72
C CYS A 14 25.05 1.50 11.60
N THR A 15 24.53 2.18 12.63
CA THR A 15 23.65 1.54 13.64
C THR A 15 22.16 1.81 13.49
N SER A 16 21.73 2.59 12.50
CA SER A 16 20.31 2.73 12.17
C SER A 16 19.89 1.68 11.14
N CYS A 17 19.90 0.39 11.52
CA CYS A 17 19.15 -0.60 10.76
C CYS A 17 17.66 -0.26 10.89
N LYS A 18 17.08 0.35 9.85
CA LYS A 18 15.63 0.48 9.75
C LYS A 18 15.02 -0.92 9.85
N SER A 19 14.31 -1.19 10.93
CA SER A 19 13.53 -2.41 11.08
C SER A 19 12.22 -2.23 10.32
N TYR A 20 11.94 -3.16 9.40
CA TYR A 20 10.65 -3.23 8.71
C TYR A 20 9.73 -4.15 9.49
N ILE A 21 8.43 -3.86 9.50
CA ILE A 21 7.47 -4.64 10.29
C ILE A 21 7.38 -6.10 9.82
N ASP A 22 7.73 -6.34 8.56
CA ASP A 22 7.68 -7.62 7.89
C ASP A 22 9.05 -8.34 7.87
N SER A 23 10.00 -7.93 8.73
CA SER A 23 11.30 -8.59 8.85
C SER A 23 11.24 -9.96 9.52
N ASP A 24 10.28 -10.18 10.42
CA ASP A 24 10.07 -11.47 11.09
C ASP A 24 8.85 -12.19 10.51
N LYS A 25 9.09 -13.34 9.87
CA LYS A 25 8.06 -14.18 9.24
C LYS A 25 7.13 -14.85 10.24
N ASN A 26 7.53 -14.94 11.51
CA ASN A 26 6.71 -15.52 12.56
C ASN A 26 5.67 -14.53 13.09
N ASN A 27 5.82 -13.24 12.78
CA ASN A 27 4.97 -12.17 13.30
C ASN A 27 3.78 -11.85 12.37
N ASN A 28 3.11 -12.88 11.84
CA ASN A 28 1.94 -12.71 10.99
C ASN A 28 0.81 -12.00 11.76
N VAL A 29 0.13 -11.05 11.12
CA VAL A 29 -1.01 -10.35 11.73
C VAL A 29 -2.29 -11.01 11.25
N LYS A 30 -3.04 -11.60 12.18
CA LYS A 30 -4.32 -12.26 11.88
C LYS A 30 -5.45 -11.69 12.73
N SER A 31 -6.57 -11.41 12.08
CA SER A 31 -7.83 -10.99 12.70
C SER A 31 -9.00 -11.80 12.13
N SER A 32 -10.20 -11.57 12.66
CA SER A 32 -11.44 -12.16 12.16
C SER A 32 -11.79 -11.70 10.74
N GLY A 33 -11.28 -10.54 10.31
CA GLY A 33 -11.57 -9.97 8.99
C GLY A 33 -10.41 -9.95 7.99
N PHE A 34 -9.18 -10.28 8.40
CA PHE A 34 -8.03 -10.29 7.49
C PHE A 34 -6.84 -11.10 8.01
N LEU A 35 -5.93 -11.42 7.10
CA LEU A 35 -4.60 -11.99 7.35
C LEU A 35 -3.56 -11.18 6.57
N LEU A 36 -2.53 -10.72 7.27
CA LEU A 36 -1.29 -10.21 6.69
C LEU A 36 -0.16 -11.18 7.05
N GLN A 37 0.24 -11.99 6.06
CA GLN A 37 1.26 -13.02 6.20
C GLN A 37 2.59 -12.54 5.61
N TYR A 38 3.66 -12.59 6.41
CA TYR A 38 5.00 -12.16 6.02
C TYR A 38 5.81 -13.35 5.49
N ASN A 39 6.07 -13.39 4.17
CA ASN A 39 6.90 -14.44 3.56
C ASN A 39 8.30 -13.94 3.18
N GLU A 40 9.10 -14.78 2.53
CA GLU A 40 10.48 -14.44 2.16
C GLU A 40 10.54 -13.43 1.02
N GLU A 41 9.79 -13.67 -0.04
CA GLU A 41 9.87 -12.88 -1.28
C GLU A 41 8.86 -11.73 -1.32
N ASN A 42 7.65 -11.97 -0.82
CA ASN A 42 6.55 -11.01 -0.76
C ASN A 42 5.69 -11.27 0.47
N ASN A 43 4.81 -10.33 0.82
CA ASN A 43 3.82 -10.53 1.86
C ASN A 43 2.47 -10.81 1.20
N LEU A 44 1.67 -11.68 1.80
CA LEU A 44 0.30 -11.95 1.36
C LEU A 44 -0.65 -11.16 2.25
N PHE A 45 -1.46 -10.30 1.66
CA PHE A 45 -2.60 -9.69 2.33
C PHE A 45 -3.89 -10.35 1.83
N HIS A 46 -4.73 -10.81 2.75
CA HIS A 46 -6.00 -11.46 2.47
C HIS A 46 -7.09 -10.83 3.33
N TYR A 47 -8.03 -10.13 2.71
CA TYR A 47 -9.19 -9.52 3.36
C TYR A 47 -10.43 -10.38 3.12
N TYR A 48 -11.07 -10.80 4.21
CA TYR A 48 -12.20 -11.74 4.22
C TYR A 48 -13.26 -11.36 5.26
N ASN A 49 -13.40 -10.07 5.56
CA ASN A 49 -14.36 -9.61 6.56
C ASN A 49 -15.81 -9.93 6.16
N ASN A 50 -16.53 -10.62 7.04
CA ASN A 50 -17.91 -11.05 6.82
C ASN A 50 -18.96 -10.10 7.43
N VAL A 51 -18.53 -9.00 8.06
CA VAL A 51 -19.44 -8.01 8.67
C VAL A 51 -20.00 -7.08 7.58
N ASN A 52 -21.24 -7.33 7.16
CA ASN A 52 -21.92 -6.54 6.13
C ASN A 52 -22.56 -5.26 6.71
N GLY A 53 -22.70 -4.24 5.87
CA GLY A 53 -23.46 -3.03 6.19
C GLY A 53 -24.94 -3.18 5.84
N ILE A 54 -25.82 -2.53 6.61
CA ILE A 54 -27.24 -2.39 6.28
C ILE A 54 -27.61 -0.92 6.50
N ALA A 55 -28.17 -0.28 5.48
CA ALA A 55 -28.80 1.03 5.60
C ALA A 55 -30.21 0.96 5.01
N ASP A 56 -31.21 1.31 5.81
CA ASP A 56 -32.63 1.12 5.52
C ASP A 56 -32.99 -0.30 5.09
N LYS A 57 -33.18 -0.51 3.77
CA LYS A 57 -33.52 -1.80 3.15
C LYS A 57 -32.41 -2.32 2.24
N GLN A 58 -31.27 -1.63 2.18
CA GLN A 58 -30.15 -1.97 1.32
C GLN A 58 -29.07 -2.70 2.12
N PHE A 59 -28.60 -3.82 1.56
CA PHE A 59 -27.48 -4.59 2.07
C PHE A 59 -26.20 -4.20 1.33
N PHE A 60 -25.11 -4.03 2.06
CA PHE A 60 -23.79 -3.72 1.54
C PHE A 60 -22.84 -4.87 1.87
N TYR A 61 -22.53 -5.68 0.86
CA TYR A 61 -21.70 -6.87 1.04
C TYR A 61 -20.23 -6.53 0.85
N ASN A 62 -19.40 -6.92 1.82
CA ASN A 62 -17.95 -6.75 1.68
C ASN A 62 -17.43 -7.51 0.47
N THR A 63 -16.48 -6.90 -0.22
CA THR A 63 -15.68 -7.60 -1.24
C THR A 63 -14.48 -8.23 -0.56
N HIS A 64 -14.31 -9.54 -0.71
CA HIS A 64 -13.11 -10.24 -0.27
C HIS A 64 -12.05 -10.16 -1.36
N PHE A 65 -10.78 -10.06 -0.95
CA PHE A 65 -9.68 -10.08 -1.91
C PHE A 65 -8.38 -10.57 -1.27
N LYS A 66 -7.47 -11.02 -2.13
CA LYS A 66 -6.07 -11.26 -1.77
C LYS A 66 -5.14 -10.54 -2.73
N ILE A 67 -3.96 -10.19 -2.25
CA ILE A 67 -2.90 -9.56 -3.03
C ILE A 67 -1.53 -9.87 -2.42
N ASN A 68 -0.53 -10.06 -3.27
CA ASN A 68 0.86 -10.10 -2.86
C ASN A 68 1.45 -8.68 -2.91
N ILE A 69 1.96 -8.21 -1.78
CA ILE A 69 2.59 -6.89 -1.66
C ILE A 69 4.11 -7.03 -1.44
N PRO A 70 4.93 -6.06 -1.88
CA PRO A 70 6.37 -6.12 -1.70
C PRO A 70 6.79 -6.18 -0.23
N LYS A 71 8.04 -6.64 0.00
CA LYS A 71 8.70 -6.58 1.30
C LYS A 71 9.06 -5.13 1.70
N LYS A 72 9.53 -4.96 2.94
CA LYS A 72 10.03 -3.70 3.52
C LYS A 72 8.91 -2.72 3.85
N ILE A 73 7.84 -3.24 4.45
CA ILE A 73 6.71 -2.44 4.89
C ILE A 73 7.16 -1.65 6.14
N ILE A 74 6.95 -0.35 6.10
CA ILE A 74 7.21 0.55 7.22
C ILE A 74 5.95 0.70 8.07
N ASN A 75 4.80 0.80 7.41
CA ASN A 75 3.51 0.98 8.05
C ASN A 75 2.41 0.43 7.14
N TRP A 76 1.26 0.11 7.73
CA TRP A 76 0.06 -0.21 6.98
C TRP A 76 -1.17 0.25 7.76
N SER A 77 -2.25 0.52 7.05
CA SER A 77 -3.54 0.86 7.64
C SER A 77 -4.68 0.29 6.81
N MET A 78 -5.78 -0.01 7.49
CA MET A 78 -7.02 -0.46 6.87
C MET A 78 -8.16 0.34 7.50
N LYS A 79 -8.92 1.07 6.67
CA LYS A 79 -10.06 1.88 7.09
C LYS A 79 -11.20 1.71 6.09
N GLY A 80 -12.28 1.05 6.50
CA GLY A 80 -13.40 0.78 5.60
C GLY A 80 -12.94 0.03 4.34
N HIS A 81 -12.95 0.73 3.21
CA HIS A 81 -12.61 0.20 1.88
C HIS A 81 -11.20 0.55 1.42
N ASP A 82 -10.45 1.26 2.26
CA ASP A 82 -9.12 1.79 1.99
C ASP A 82 -8.06 0.95 2.70
N PHE A 83 -7.11 0.42 1.92
CA PHE A 83 -5.99 -0.38 2.41
C PHE A 83 -4.69 0.25 1.93
N ILE A 84 -3.82 0.62 2.87
CA ILE A 84 -2.60 1.36 2.59
C ILE A 84 -1.40 0.57 3.11
N PHE A 85 -0.38 0.42 2.26
CA PHE A 85 0.91 -0.14 2.61
C PHE A 85 2.00 0.87 2.26
N GLU A 86 2.70 1.35 3.29
CA GLU A 86 3.76 2.35 3.18
C GLU A 86 5.15 1.70 3.21
N TYR A 87 6.02 2.18 2.33
CA TYR A 87 7.40 1.77 2.15
C TYR A 87 8.34 2.97 2.25
N ASP A 88 9.65 2.68 2.24
CA ASP A 88 10.70 3.68 2.32
C ASP A 88 10.50 4.87 1.37
N ASN A 89 10.78 6.06 1.91
CA ASN A 89 10.66 7.33 1.20
C ASN A 89 9.23 7.59 0.69
N LYS A 90 8.21 7.21 1.48
CA LYS A 90 6.79 7.45 1.21
C LYS A 90 6.33 6.84 -0.12
N GLN A 91 6.87 5.69 -0.48
CA GLN A 91 6.34 4.86 -1.57
C GLN A 91 5.10 4.15 -1.04
N ILE A 92 3.98 4.16 -1.75
CA ILE A 92 2.71 3.62 -1.26
C ILE A 92 2.04 2.70 -2.28
N ILE A 93 1.48 1.60 -1.77
CA ILE A 93 0.38 0.88 -2.42
C ILE A 93 -0.90 1.24 -1.67
N TYR A 94 -1.82 1.90 -2.34
CA TYR A 94 -3.17 2.13 -1.86
C TYR A 94 -4.15 1.29 -2.68
N ILE A 95 -5.05 0.60 -1.99
CA ILE A 95 -6.06 -0.26 -2.60
C ILE A 95 -7.41 0.25 -2.13
N TYR A 96 -8.29 0.58 -3.06
CA TYR A 96 -9.70 0.85 -2.82
C TYR A 96 -10.53 -0.32 -3.34
N VAL A 97 -11.34 -0.90 -2.45
CA VAL A 97 -12.20 -2.05 -2.77
C VAL A 97 -13.63 -1.73 -2.34
N PRO A 98 -14.53 -1.32 -3.26
CA PRO A 98 -15.91 -1.00 -2.91
C PRO A 98 -16.71 -2.25 -2.51
N TYR A 99 -17.91 -2.04 -1.96
CA TYR A 99 -18.85 -3.13 -1.71
C TYR A 99 -19.20 -3.90 -2.99
N LYS A 100 -19.49 -5.19 -2.84
CA LYS A 100 -19.74 -6.11 -3.97
C LYS A 100 -20.83 -5.60 -4.91
N ASN A 101 -21.85 -4.95 -4.36
CA ASN A 101 -23.06 -4.51 -5.06
C ASN A 101 -23.11 -3.02 -5.41
N GLU A 102 -22.11 -2.21 -5.07
CA GLU A 102 -22.14 -0.75 -5.33
C GLU A 102 -21.69 -0.35 -6.74
N VAL A 103 -20.71 -1.06 -7.29
CA VAL A 103 -20.09 -0.70 -8.57
C VAL A 103 -19.96 -1.94 -9.43
N LYS A 104 -20.40 -1.83 -10.70
CA LYS A 104 -20.13 -2.86 -11.71
C LYS A 104 -18.74 -2.65 -12.27
N GLU A 105 -18.02 -3.75 -12.49
CA GLU A 105 -16.76 -3.72 -13.23
C GLU A 105 -17.04 -3.17 -14.63
N SER A 106 -16.28 -2.15 -15.03
CA SER A 106 -16.56 -1.40 -16.25
C SER A 106 -15.61 -1.75 -17.40
N GLY A 107 -14.60 -2.60 -17.17
CA GLY A 107 -13.66 -2.98 -18.24
C GLY A 107 -12.57 -3.97 -17.83
N ASN A 108 -11.64 -4.18 -18.76
CA ASN A 108 -10.40 -4.91 -18.51
C ASN A 108 -9.50 -4.12 -17.56
N TRP A 109 -8.60 -4.81 -16.86
CA TRP A 109 -7.56 -4.16 -16.08
C TRP A 109 -6.65 -3.29 -16.97
N GLU A 110 -6.49 -2.03 -16.59
CA GLU A 110 -5.62 -1.06 -17.23
C GLU A 110 -4.62 -0.47 -16.25
N LEU A 111 -3.43 -0.12 -16.75
CA LEU A 111 -2.41 0.64 -16.02
C LEU A 111 -2.28 2.02 -16.66
N LYS A 112 -2.55 3.08 -15.90
CA LYS A 112 -2.52 4.46 -16.40
C LYS A 112 -1.77 5.41 -15.48
N ASP A 113 -1.43 6.57 -16.00
CA ASP A 113 -0.95 7.68 -15.19
C ASP A 113 -2.07 8.21 -14.29
N ILE A 114 -1.66 8.71 -13.12
CA ILE A 114 -2.60 9.25 -12.13
C ILE A 114 -2.92 10.71 -12.45
N ASN A 115 -4.10 11.15 -12.05
CA ASN A 115 -4.44 12.58 -12.00
C ASN A 115 -4.38 13.09 -10.54
N TYR A 116 -4.67 14.38 -10.35
CA TYR A 116 -4.71 14.99 -9.01
C TYR A 116 -5.75 14.35 -8.09
N HIS A 117 -6.93 14.01 -8.61
CA HIS A 117 -8.00 13.39 -7.82
C HIS A 117 -7.61 12.01 -7.29
N ASP A 118 -6.86 11.23 -8.05
CA ASP A 118 -6.34 9.94 -7.58
C ASP A 118 -5.40 10.12 -6.37
N ALA A 119 -4.61 11.22 -6.35
CA ALA A 119 -3.72 11.51 -5.24
C ALA A 119 -4.47 11.98 -3.97
N LEU A 120 -5.64 12.61 -4.12
CA LEU A 120 -6.46 13.07 -2.99
C LEU A 120 -6.95 11.92 -2.10
N SER A 121 -7.02 10.69 -2.63
CA SER A 121 -7.34 9.48 -1.86
C SER A 121 -6.38 9.20 -0.70
N LEU A 122 -5.21 9.86 -0.67
CA LEU A 122 -4.23 9.71 0.41
C LEU A 122 -4.25 10.84 1.45
N ASN A 123 -5.09 11.87 1.30
CA ASN A 123 -5.06 13.04 2.18
C ASN A 123 -5.28 12.69 3.66
N GLU A 124 -6.32 11.92 3.98
CA GLU A 124 -6.59 11.49 5.36
C GLU A 124 -5.37 10.75 5.95
N TYR A 125 -4.77 9.87 5.16
CA TYR A 125 -3.55 9.16 5.56
C TYR A 125 -2.37 10.11 5.79
N TRP A 126 -2.20 11.14 4.95
CA TRP A 126 -1.13 12.13 5.13
C TRP A 126 -1.29 12.95 6.39
N GLU A 127 -2.51 13.40 6.68
CA GLU A 127 -2.84 14.11 7.90
C GLU A 127 -2.51 13.26 9.14
N GLU A 128 -2.96 12.00 9.18
CA GLU A 128 -2.67 11.06 10.27
C GLU A 128 -1.18 10.83 10.48
N ARG A 129 -0.42 10.74 9.38
CA ARG A 129 1.03 10.54 9.43
C ARG A 129 1.79 11.84 9.71
N ASN A 130 1.10 12.98 9.82
CA ASN A 130 1.67 14.32 9.93
C ASN A 130 2.68 14.62 8.81
N TYR A 131 2.37 14.17 7.59
CA TYR A 131 3.19 14.45 6.42
C TYR A 131 2.78 15.80 5.83
N ASN A 132 3.77 16.64 5.52
CA ASN A 132 3.50 17.95 4.93
C ASN A 132 3.09 17.79 3.46
N GLU A 133 1.82 18.06 3.15
CA GLU A 133 1.12 17.78 1.88
C GLU A 133 1.78 18.42 0.65
N ASN A 134 2.51 19.53 0.85
CA ASN A 134 3.10 20.34 -0.22
C ASN A 134 4.17 19.61 -1.07
N HIS A 135 4.58 18.41 -0.67
CA HIS A 135 5.78 17.75 -1.16
C HIS A 135 5.57 16.49 -2.01
N LEU A 136 4.36 16.05 -2.35
CA LEU A 136 4.23 14.73 -2.99
C LEU A 136 3.59 14.71 -4.38
N TYR A 137 2.65 15.61 -4.70
CA TYR A 137 2.01 15.59 -6.03
C TYR A 137 2.90 16.19 -7.15
N LYS A 138 3.88 17.05 -6.81
CA LYS A 138 4.78 17.64 -7.82
C LYS A 138 5.71 16.57 -8.41
N ALA A 139 6.07 16.70 -9.68
CA ALA A 139 7.00 15.78 -10.34
C ALA A 139 8.33 15.72 -9.57
N HIS A 140 8.65 14.56 -9.00
CA HIS A 140 9.94 14.28 -8.37
C HIS A 140 10.80 13.51 -9.36
N ASN A 141 12.03 13.97 -9.59
CA ASN A 141 12.97 13.28 -10.45
C ASN A 141 13.14 11.81 -9.99
N GLY A 142 12.94 10.87 -10.90
CA GLY A 142 13.06 9.43 -10.64
C GLY A 142 11.90 8.81 -9.85
N ARG A 143 10.76 9.50 -9.74
CA ARG A 143 9.53 8.97 -9.12
C ARG A 143 8.39 8.91 -10.12
N VAL A 144 7.58 7.87 -10.01
CA VAL A 144 6.44 7.62 -10.88
C VAL A 144 5.25 7.19 -10.03
N SER A 145 4.08 7.70 -10.36
CA SER A 145 2.82 7.24 -9.78
C SER A 145 1.93 6.65 -10.88
N LYS A 146 1.31 5.50 -10.63
CA LYS A 146 0.45 4.79 -11.59
C LYS A 146 -0.81 4.30 -10.89
N LEU A 147 -1.91 4.21 -11.64
CA LEU A 147 -3.16 3.58 -11.21
C LEU A 147 -3.39 2.31 -12.02
N TYR A 148 -3.55 1.19 -11.32
CA TYR A 148 -3.98 -0.09 -11.89
C TYR A 148 -5.44 -0.34 -11.49
N THR A 149 -6.35 -0.46 -12.47
CA THR A 149 -7.80 -0.49 -12.20
C THR A 149 -8.57 -1.22 -13.29
N ASN A 150 -9.73 -1.80 -12.95
CA ASN A 150 -10.75 -2.27 -13.89
C ASN A 150 -12.03 -1.41 -13.85
N GLY A 151 -11.92 -0.19 -13.30
CA GLY A 151 -13.01 0.75 -13.06
C GLY A 151 -13.74 0.55 -11.72
N LYS A 152 -13.77 -0.68 -11.19
CA LYS A 152 -14.35 -0.97 -9.86
C LYS A 152 -13.30 -0.93 -8.76
N TYR A 153 -12.24 -1.71 -8.90
CA TYR A 153 -11.14 -1.77 -7.94
C TYR A 153 -10.04 -0.79 -8.37
N LYS A 154 -9.41 -0.12 -7.41
CA LYS A 154 -8.31 0.81 -7.70
C LYS A 154 -7.10 0.42 -6.89
N ILE A 155 -5.96 0.28 -7.55
CA ILE A 155 -4.66 0.08 -6.92
C ILE A 155 -3.75 1.22 -7.35
N LEU A 156 -3.57 2.18 -6.47
CA LEU A 156 -2.70 3.33 -6.66
C LEU A 156 -1.29 2.97 -6.18
N LEU A 157 -0.34 3.04 -7.12
CA LEU A 157 1.08 2.96 -6.87
C LEU A 157 1.61 4.39 -6.80
N TYR A 158 1.85 4.91 -5.61
CA TYR A 158 2.14 6.33 -5.41
C TYR A 158 3.59 6.60 -5.01
N ASN A 159 4.22 7.57 -5.67
CA ASN A 159 5.59 8.04 -5.39
C ASN A 159 6.64 6.92 -5.47
N ILE A 160 6.42 5.95 -6.37
CA ILE A 160 7.28 4.79 -6.54
C ILE A 160 8.59 5.20 -7.20
N LYS A 161 9.72 4.73 -6.66
CA LYS A 161 11.00 4.92 -7.36
C LYS A 161 10.98 4.20 -8.70
N THR A 162 11.49 4.82 -9.75
CA THR A 162 11.48 4.22 -11.09
C THR A 162 12.09 2.81 -11.10
N GLU A 163 13.17 2.57 -10.34
CA GLU A 163 13.80 1.24 -10.23
C GLU A 163 12.93 0.17 -9.55
N ASN A 164 11.96 0.57 -8.72
CA ASN A 164 11.06 -0.34 -8.02
C ASN A 164 9.73 -0.54 -8.76
N LEU A 165 9.44 0.28 -9.77
CA LEU A 165 8.12 0.37 -10.38
C LEU A 165 7.62 -0.99 -10.89
N GLN A 166 8.49 -1.77 -11.53
CA GLN A 166 8.10 -3.08 -12.07
C GLN A 166 7.66 -4.05 -10.97
N THR A 167 8.37 -4.11 -9.84
CA THR A 167 8.01 -4.95 -8.69
C THR A 167 6.63 -4.56 -8.14
N PHE A 168 6.36 -3.26 -8.01
CA PHE A 168 5.08 -2.75 -7.52
C PHE A 168 3.93 -3.05 -8.49
N ILE A 169 4.16 -2.92 -9.81
CA ILE A 169 3.19 -3.30 -10.84
C ILE A 169 2.88 -4.80 -10.79
N GLN A 170 3.90 -5.66 -10.65
CA GLN A 170 3.69 -7.10 -10.54
C GLN A 170 2.88 -7.45 -9.29
N SER A 171 3.16 -6.81 -8.15
CA SER A 171 2.34 -6.92 -6.96
C SER A 171 0.89 -6.53 -7.20
N ALA A 172 0.62 -5.37 -7.81
CA ALA A 172 -0.75 -4.94 -8.13
C ALA A 172 -1.51 -5.96 -9.00
N LYS A 173 -0.82 -6.60 -9.95
CA LYS A 173 -1.39 -7.63 -10.84
C LYS A 173 -1.78 -8.93 -10.14
N THR A 174 -1.33 -9.16 -8.90
CA THR A 174 -1.74 -10.34 -8.13
C THR A 174 -3.08 -10.17 -7.42
N PHE A 175 -3.67 -8.99 -7.47
CA PHE A 175 -4.98 -8.71 -6.86
C PHE A 175 -6.05 -9.65 -7.41
N ASN A 176 -6.77 -10.31 -6.50
CA ASN A 176 -7.76 -11.31 -6.86
C ASN A 176 -8.93 -11.30 -5.86
N THR A 177 -10.15 -11.23 -6.39
CA THR A 177 -11.43 -11.24 -5.64
C THR A 177 -12.20 -12.56 -5.79
N ASN A 178 -11.72 -13.50 -6.60
CA ASN A 178 -12.27 -14.85 -6.75
C ASN A 178 -11.66 -15.73 -5.65
N LEU A 179 -12.32 -15.73 -4.50
CA LEU A 179 -11.92 -16.46 -3.28
C LEU A 179 -12.99 -17.46 -2.88
#